data_AF-I2GFZ0-F1
#
_entry.id   AF-I2GFZ0-F1
#
_cell.length_a   1.000
_cell.length_b   1.000
_cell.length_c   1.000
_cell.angle_alpha   90.00
_cell.angle_beta   90.00
_cell.angle_gamma   90.00
#
_symmetry.space_group_name_H-M   'P 1'
#
loop_
_entity.id
_entity.type
_entity.pdbx_description
1 polymer ?
#
loop_
_entity_poly.entity_id
_entity_poly.type
_entity_poly.pdbx_seq_one_letter_code
_entity_poly.pdbx_strand_id
1 'polypeptide(L)'
;MDNQNLQSVMAKSKNFNPEHQEGPVAEAIENQTAKLPSDLFLWSALGSMAVSLFLQAQGDRERSLFVGQWAAPFLILGLYNKLVKLEGND
;
A
#
# COMPACT_ATOMS: atom_id res chain seq x y z
N MET A 1 34.87 -41.23 -18.25
CA MET A 1 34.33 -40.20 -17.33
C MET A 1 34.05 -39.00 -18.21
N ASP A 2 32.80 -38.88 -18.62
CA ASP A 2 32.48 -38.32 -19.93
C ASP A 2 32.07 -36.85 -19.82
N ASN A 3 32.69 -36.01 -20.64
CA ASN A 3 32.59 -34.53 -20.65
C ASN A 3 31.16 -34.00 -20.94
N GLN A 4 30.20 -34.88 -21.20
CA GLN A 4 28.79 -34.56 -21.36
C GLN A 4 28.09 -34.34 -20.01
N ASN A 5 28.52 -35.04 -18.94
CA ASN A 5 27.97 -34.85 -17.59
C ASN A 5 28.42 -33.52 -16.95
N LEU A 6 29.60 -33.01 -17.31
CA LEU A 6 30.09 -31.72 -16.80
C LEU A 6 29.30 -30.55 -17.38
N GLN A 7 28.89 -30.64 -18.65
CA GLN A 7 28.05 -29.63 -19.28
C GLN A 7 26.60 -29.65 -18.76
N SER A 8 26.05 -30.84 -18.46
CA SER A 8 24.70 -30.93 -17.88
C SER A 8 24.62 -30.39 -16.44
N VAL A 9 25.70 -30.51 -15.66
CA VAL A 9 25.76 -29.93 -14.30
C VAL A 9 25.91 -28.41 -14.35
N MET A 10 26.70 -27.86 -15.28
CA MET A 10 26.81 -26.40 -15.46
C MET A 10 25.55 -25.76 -16.08
N ALA A 11 24.86 -26.45 -16.99
CA ALA A 11 23.59 -25.97 -17.57
C ALA A 11 22.42 -26.00 -16.58
N LYS A 12 22.46 -26.90 -15.59
CA LYS A 12 21.41 -27.03 -14.55
C LYS A 12 21.54 -26.00 -13.41
N SER A 13 22.61 -25.20 -13.39
CA SER A 13 22.82 -24.12 -12.42
C SER A 13 22.56 -22.73 -13.03
N LYS A 14 21.55 -22.61 -13.89
CA LYS A 14 21.06 -21.32 -14.38
C LYS A 14 19.57 -21.23 -14.02
N ASN A 15 19.28 -20.34 -13.07
CA ASN A 15 17.94 -19.86 -12.70
C ASN A 15 17.10 -20.76 -11.79
N PHE A 16 17.56 -20.91 -10.53
CA PHE A 16 16.61 -20.87 -9.41
C PHE A 16 16.42 -19.40 -9.02
N ASN A 17 15.69 -18.66 -9.85
CA ASN A 17 14.99 -17.49 -9.34
C ASN A 17 13.61 -18.01 -8.95
N PRO A 18 13.18 -17.91 -7.69
CA PRO A 18 11.81 -18.24 -7.34
C PRO A 18 10.96 -17.21 -8.06
N GLU A 19 10.36 -17.60 -9.19
CA GLU A 19 9.12 -16.98 -9.65
C GLU A 19 8.22 -17.01 -8.42
N HIS A 20 8.11 -15.85 -7.77
CA HIS A 20 7.15 -15.65 -6.73
C HIS A 20 5.83 -15.93 -7.41
N GLN A 21 5.25 -17.07 -7.06
CA GLN A 21 3.85 -17.34 -7.26
C GLN A 21 3.13 -16.30 -6.39
N GLU A 22 2.99 -15.10 -6.95
CA GLU A 22 2.06 -14.11 -6.49
C GLU A 22 0.69 -14.76 -6.64
N GLY A 23 0.25 -15.37 -5.54
CA GLY A 23 -1.02 -16.08 -5.52
C GLY A 23 -2.15 -15.14 -5.94
N PRO A 24 -3.35 -15.67 -6.24
CA PRO A 24 -4.53 -14.90 -6.70
C PRO A 24 -4.97 -13.76 -5.76
N VAL A 25 -4.32 -13.63 -4.60
CA VAL A 25 -4.47 -12.53 -3.64
C VAL A 25 -3.70 -11.27 -4.08
N ALA A 26 -2.56 -11.40 -4.76
CA ALA A 26 -1.75 -10.28 -5.24
C ALA A 26 -2.36 -9.63 -6.50
N GLU A 27 -2.76 -10.43 -7.48
CA GLU A 27 -3.40 -9.95 -8.73
C GLU A 27 -4.79 -9.31 -8.47
N ALA A 28 -5.53 -9.80 -7.46
CA ALA A 28 -6.79 -9.20 -7.04
C ALA A 28 -6.60 -7.86 -6.28
N ILE A 29 -5.46 -7.69 -5.59
CA ILE A 29 -5.11 -6.42 -4.94
C ILE A 29 -4.63 -5.40 -5.97
N GLU A 30 -3.90 -5.83 -7.00
CA GLU A 30 -3.42 -4.96 -8.08
C GLU A 30 -4.59 -4.31 -8.85
N ASN A 31 -5.65 -5.08 -9.14
CA ASN A 31 -6.80 -4.58 -9.89
C ASN A 31 -7.81 -3.75 -9.06
N GLN A 32 -7.82 -3.87 -7.72
CA GLN A 32 -8.73 -3.11 -6.84
C GLN A 32 -8.06 -1.92 -6.13
N THR A 33 -6.75 -1.96 -5.89
CA THR A 33 -6.01 -0.84 -5.26
C THR A 33 -5.79 0.31 -6.27
N ALA A 34 -5.83 0.02 -7.57
CA ALA A 34 -5.76 0.99 -8.65
C ALA A 34 -6.87 2.07 -8.58
N LYS A 35 -7.99 1.82 -7.90
CA LYS A 35 -9.13 2.74 -7.83
C LYS A 35 -9.48 3.27 -6.45
N LEU A 36 -8.67 3.03 -5.41
CA LEU A 36 -8.81 3.84 -4.20
C LEU A 36 -8.48 5.29 -4.57
N PRO A 37 -9.47 6.21 -4.56
CA PRO A 37 -9.21 7.60 -4.90
C PRO A 37 -8.31 8.12 -3.78
N SER A 38 -7.10 8.59 -4.12
CA SER A 38 -6.26 9.34 -3.18
C SER A 38 -7.06 10.44 -2.49
N ASP A 39 -8.04 10.97 -3.20
CA ASP A 39 -8.92 12.03 -2.78
C ASP A 39 -9.85 11.60 -1.64
N LEU A 40 -10.25 10.32 -1.57
CA LEU A 40 -11.07 9.81 -0.46
C LEU A 40 -10.33 9.93 0.87
N PHE A 41 -9.04 9.59 0.89
CA PHE A 41 -8.20 9.74 2.08
C PHE A 41 -7.99 11.20 2.45
N LEU A 42 -7.83 12.08 1.46
CA LEU A 42 -7.74 13.53 1.67
C LEU A 42 -9.03 14.09 2.29
N TRP A 43 -10.20 13.75 1.72
CA TRP A 43 -11.50 14.13 2.24
C TRP A 43 -11.78 13.53 3.61
N SER A 44 -11.29 12.31 3.88
CA SER A 44 -11.41 11.68 5.20
C SER A 44 -10.57 12.40 6.24
N ALA A 45 -9.33 12.78 5.91
CA ALA A 45 -8.49 13.59 6.77
C ALA A 45 -9.13 14.96 7.05
N LEU A 46 -9.65 15.62 6.01
CA LEU A 46 -10.37 16.90 6.13
C LEU A 46 -11.64 16.76 6.98
N GLY A 47 -12.43 15.71 6.77
CA GLY A 47 -13.60 15.38 7.57
C GLY A 47 -13.25 15.15 9.03
N SER A 48 -12.17 14.40 9.30
CA SER A 48 -11.67 14.16 10.67
C SER A 48 -11.29 15.47 11.37
N MET A 49 -10.59 16.36 10.67
CA MET A 49 -10.22 17.68 11.20
C MET A 49 -11.46 18.55 11.44
N ALA A 50 -12.42 18.57 10.52
CA ALA A 50 -13.66 19.34 10.66
C ALA A 50 -14.53 18.83 11.82
N VAL A 51 -14.71 17.52 11.95
CA VAL A 51 -15.47 16.90 13.05
C VAL A 51 -14.77 17.13 14.39
N SER A 52 -13.44 17.02 14.43
CA SER A 52 -12.64 17.34 15.62
C SER A 52 -12.86 18.78 16.05
N LEU A 53 -12.77 19.73 15.12
CA LEU A 53 -12.99 21.16 15.41
C LEU A 53 -14.42 21.43 15.88
N PHE A 54 -15.42 20.77 15.29
CA PHE A 54 -16.81 20.88 15.69
C PHE A 54 -17.07 20.34 17.11
N LEU A 55 -16.47 19.19 17.46
CA LEU A 55 -16.54 18.63 18.82
C LEU A 55 -15.79 19.51 19.82
N GLN A 56 -14.64 20.07 19.42
CA GLN A 56 -13.84 20.96 20.25
C GLN A 56 -14.61 22.25 20.58
N ALA A 57 -15.34 22.79 19.61
CA ALA A 57 -16.21 23.97 19.78
C ALA A 57 -17.40 23.71 20.71
N GLN A 58 -17.88 22.46 20.82
CA GLN A 58 -18.92 22.05 21.76
C GLN A 58 -18.39 21.73 23.17
N GLY A 59 -17.07 21.81 23.39
CA GLY A 59 -16.44 21.52 24.68
C GLY A 59 -16.08 20.05 24.91
N ASP A 60 -16.36 19.14 23.96
CA ASP A 60 -16.00 17.72 24.05
C ASP A 60 -14.54 17.51 23.62
N ARG A 61 -13.63 17.88 24.53
CA ARG A 61 -12.18 17.93 24.27
C ARG A 61 -11.55 16.56 24.06
N GLU A 62 -12.00 15.53 24.76
CA GLU A 62 -11.44 14.18 24.61
C GLU A 62 -11.80 13.57 23.26
N ARG A 63 -13.07 13.67 22.86
CA ARG A 63 -13.52 13.12 21.57
C ARG A 63 -12.97 13.92 20.39
N SER A 64 -12.86 15.24 20.51
CA SER A 64 -12.23 16.05 19.46
C SER A 64 -10.76 15.67 19.25
N LEU A 65 -9.98 15.49 20.32
CA LEU A 65 -8.60 15.03 20.20
C LEU A 65 -8.52 13.62 19.59
N PHE A 66 -9.36 12.69 20.05
CA PHE A 66 -9.42 11.34 19.49
C PHE A 66 -9.69 11.34 17.98
N VAL A 67 -10.71 12.08 17.53
CA VAL A 67 -11.04 12.17 16.10
C VAL A 67 -9.97 12.95 15.32
N GLY A 68 -9.37 14.00 15.90
CA GLY A 68 -8.34 14.79 15.25
C GLY A 68 -7.06 14.00 14.95
N GLN A 69 -6.71 13.04 15.82
CA GLN A 69 -5.54 12.18 15.64
C GLN A 69 -5.60 11.29 14.40
N TRP A 70 -6.79 11.00 13.86
CA TRP A 70 -6.95 10.18 12.65
C TRP A 70 -6.64 10.89 11.34
N ALA A 71 -6.47 12.23 11.34
CA ALA A 71 -6.12 12.98 10.14
C ALA A 71 -4.78 12.54 9.52
N ALA A 72 -3.73 12.43 10.34
CA ALA A 72 -2.41 12.01 9.88
C ALA A 72 -2.40 10.55 9.35
N PRO A 73 -2.98 9.56 10.04
CA PRO A 73 -3.17 8.21 9.51
C PRO A 73 -3.84 8.18 8.14
N PHE A 74 -4.93 8.92 7.92
CA PHE A 74 -5.60 8.97 6.62
C PHE A 74 -4.68 9.55 5.53
N LEU A 75 -3.96 10.63 5.82
CA LEU A 75 -3.01 11.22 4.86
C LEU A 75 -1.86 10.26 4.52
N ILE A 76 -1.33 9.53 5.49
CA ILE A 76 -0.26 8.54 5.27
C ILE A 76 -0.76 7.40 4.36
N LEU A 77 -1.98 6.89 4.59
CA LEU A 77 -2.58 5.86 3.74
C LEU A 77 -2.84 6.37 2.31
N GLY A 78 -3.32 7.61 2.17
CA GLY A 78 -3.49 8.24 0.85
C GLY A 78 -2.16 8.44 0.12
N LEU A 79 -1.12 8.87 0.83
CA LEU A 79 0.22 9.06 0.29
C LEU A 79 0.86 7.74 -0.15
N TYR A 80 0.74 6.68 0.66
CA TYR A 80 1.23 5.35 0.33
C TYR A 80 0.64 4.85 -1.00
N ASN A 81 -0.69 4.94 -1.16
CA ASN A 81 -1.37 4.55 -2.40
C ASN A 81 -0.89 5.37 -3.62
N LYS A 82 -0.54 6.65 -3.43
CA LYS A 82 -0.01 7.49 -4.50
C LYS A 82 1.43 7.16 -4.86
N LEU A 83 2.27 6.83 -3.87
CA LEU A 83 3.68 6.44 -4.08
C LEU A 83 3.79 5.11 -4.81
N VAL A 84 3.01 4.10 -4.40
CA VAL A 84 3.00 2.78 -5.07
C VAL A 84 2.59 2.89 -6.54
N LYS A 85 1.57 3.71 -6.84
CA LYS A 85 1.15 3.96 -8.23
C LYS A 85 2.17 4.75 -9.05
N LEU A 86 3.04 5.53 -8.41
CA LEU A 86 4.14 6.23 -9.09
C LEU A 86 5.30 5.27 -9.37
N GLU A 87 5.61 4.35 -8.45
CA GLU A 87 6.71 3.39 -8.60
C GLU A 87 6.41 2.26 -9.60
N GLY A 88 5.14 1.88 -9.77
CA GLY A 88 4.73 0.84 -10.75
C GLY A 88 4.52 1.33 -12.19
N ASN A 89 4.75 2.61 -12.47
CA ASN A 89 4.41 3.23 -13.75
C ASN A 89 5.62 3.62 -14.60
N ASP A 90 6.73 2.86 -14.47
CA ASP A 90 7.96 2.96 -15.26
C ASP A 90 8.24 1.63 -16.00
#